data_AF-A0AAE1KRD3-F1
#
_entry.id   AF-A0AAE1KRD3-F1
#
_cell.length_a   1.000
_cell.length_b   1.000
_cell.length_c   1.000
_cell.angle_alpha   90.00
_cell.angle_beta   90.00
_cell.angle_gamma   90.00
#
_symmetry.space_group_name_H-M   'P 1'
#
loop_
_entity.id
_entity.type
_entity.pdbx_description
1 polymer ?
#
loop_
_entity_poly.entity_id
_entity_poly.type
_entity_poly.pdbx_seq_one_letter_code
_entity_poly.pdbx_strand_id
1 'polypeptide(L)'
;MWVRATWLGSGLSGEALTGSLTRELTNIWVGPFSYSDNHRRYYPAKHGTMGEGNDVDGHGNPAFVGDEAPSSAEISKATEAGSCVASTKGKDLTEEEKLEKFRILKNVIIISIAFMFLFTSFNSMANLQSSINKVEGTAALSTLYTALVVSCAFVPTWMIKKFKAKWTLCFSMLCYTTYIAAQFYPRVWTLVPTSIILGLGAAPMWSAKCTYLTQVGSKYADIVGENAEVIIVRFFGIFFLFFQSTQVWGNLISSAVLSQGVEEDVELDEAALMTCGVNFCPHSHTSSADSNHTNLATPPMSKIYTMASIYLVCSVLSSIIIAFLVDPLTRFGEDERTGSATGKSGCELLVATFSHMRHPYQLLVIPLTMWSGVEQAFLGADFTAAYVSCGLGVHMVGYVMICYGVCDAICSITFSPMVKMLGRIPIFTMGALINLGIVITLHYWMPHPDDVVLFFLMAGLWGVSDAVWQTQINAFYGVIFPGESEAAFSNYRLWESLGYIITYVGSTTFCMSSKLSNVVTSLIFGIIGYYAIEFLERRGGLKKDENGKVVPFDRLVKDKIFGPSRSQ
;
A
#
# COMPACT_ATOMS: atom_id res chain seq x y z
N MET A 1 -24.27 0.24 25.79
CA MET A 1 -25.17 -0.87 26.18
C MET A 1 -25.38 -1.92 25.07
N TRP A 2 -24.47 -2.03 24.09
CA TRP A 2 -24.53 -3.00 22.97
C TRP A 2 -23.33 -3.96 22.92
N VAL A 3 -22.56 -4.09 24.02
CA VAL A 3 -21.33 -4.90 24.10
C VAL A 3 -21.42 -6.02 25.15
N ARG A 4 -22.62 -6.34 25.68
CA ARG A 4 -22.74 -7.25 26.84
C ARG A 4 -23.66 -8.46 26.66
N ALA A 5 -24.02 -8.87 25.44
CA ALA A 5 -25.05 -9.91 25.24
C ALA A 5 -24.69 -11.10 24.33
N THR A 6 -23.42 -11.39 24.04
CA THR A 6 -23.06 -12.60 23.26
C THR A 6 -21.87 -13.39 23.80
N TRP A 7 -21.38 -13.08 25.01
CA TRP A 7 -20.15 -13.69 25.56
C TRP A 7 -20.36 -14.61 26.79
N LEU A 8 -21.55 -15.18 26.96
CA LEU A 8 -21.81 -16.17 28.01
C LEU A 8 -22.79 -17.23 27.50
N GLY A 9 -22.27 -18.37 27.05
CA GLY A 9 -23.10 -19.57 26.83
C GLY A 9 -22.70 -20.48 25.68
N SER A 10 -21.47 -20.99 25.65
CA SER A 10 -21.18 -22.35 25.13
C SER A 10 -19.69 -22.66 25.28
N GLY A 11 -19.37 -23.63 26.13
CA GLY A 11 -18.04 -24.22 26.17
C GLY A 11 -17.82 -25.04 24.90
N LEU A 12 -17.06 -24.49 23.96
CA LEU A 12 -16.60 -25.17 22.75
C LEU A 12 -15.10 -24.90 22.58
N SER A 13 -14.35 -25.97 22.35
CA SER A 13 -12.88 -25.98 22.25
C SER A 13 -12.36 -25.10 21.10
N GLY A 14 -11.17 -24.53 21.28
CA GLY A 14 -10.56 -23.55 20.37
C GLY A 14 -10.36 -24.00 18.91
N GLU A 15 -10.41 -25.29 18.61
CA GLU A 15 -10.31 -25.83 17.24
C GLU A 15 -11.62 -25.64 16.44
N ALA A 16 -12.78 -25.62 17.11
CA ALA A 16 -14.08 -25.45 16.46
C ALA A 16 -14.35 -23.99 16.04
N LEU A 17 -13.83 -23.01 16.80
CA LEU A 17 -14.00 -21.59 16.50
C LEU A 17 -13.19 -21.17 15.27
N THR A 18 -11.95 -21.64 15.13
CA THR A 18 -11.13 -21.41 13.95
C THR A 18 -11.72 -22.06 12.70
N GLY A 19 -12.27 -23.28 12.82
CA GLY A 19 -12.93 -23.96 11.69
C GLY A 19 -14.19 -23.24 11.20
N SER A 20 -15.00 -22.71 12.12
CA SER A 20 -16.24 -21.99 11.80
C SER A 20 -15.97 -20.63 11.16
N LEU A 21 -15.03 -19.84 11.70
CA LEU A 21 -14.66 -18.54 11.15
C LEU A 21 -14.02 -18.67 9.76
N THR A 22 -13.20 -19.72 9.55
CA THR A 22 -12.62 -20.02 8.25
C THR A 22 -13.70 -20.42 7.24
N ARG A 23 -14.71 -21.20 7.64
CA ARG A 23 -15.84 -21.61 6.77
C ARG A 23 -16.77 -20.46 6.40
N GLU A 24 -17.09 -19.57 7.34
CA GLU A 24 -17.91 -18.37 7.10
C GLU A 24 -17.20 -17.38 6.17
N LEU A 25 -15.92 -17.08 6.41
CA LEU A 25 -15.13 -16.23 5.51
C LEU A 25 -14.90 -16.86 4.13
N THR A 26 -14.78 -18.19 4.08
CA THR A 26 -14.77 -18.96 2.84
C THR A 26 -16.13 -18.86 2.14
N ASN A 27 -17.27 -18.98 2.81
CA ASN A 27 -18.57 -18.88 2.13
C ASN A 27 -18.91 -17.46 1.64
N ILE A 28 -18.44 -16.42 2.32
CA ILE A 28 -18.65 -15.02 1.89
C ILE A 28 -17.83 -14.68 0.62
N TRP A 29 -16.70 -15.35 0.37
CA TRP A 29 -15.78 -15.04 -0.74
C TRP A 29 -15.51 -16.19 -1.74
N VAL A 30 -15.84 -17.43 -1.39
CA VAL A 30 -15.62 -18.70 -2.12
C VAL A 30 -16.96 -19.36 -2.49
N GLY A 31 -18.09 -18.73 -2.18
CA GLY A 31 -19.35 -19.05 -2.85
C GLY A 31 -19.17 -18.89 -4.38
N PRO A 32 -19.80 -19.74 -5.20
CA PRO A 32 -19.74 -19.59 -6.64
C PRO A 32 -20.32 -18.22 -6.99
N PHE A 33 -19.48 -17.28 -7.43
CA PHE A 33 -19.96 -16.12 -8.16
C PHE A 33 -20.59 -16.67 -9.44
N SER A 34 -21.91 -16.80 -9.42
CA SER A 34 -22.69 -17.14 -10.61
C SER A 34 -22.42 -16.05 -11.64
N TYR A 35 -21.62 -16.39 -12.65
CA TYR A 35 -21.48 -15.59 -13.85
C TYR A 35 -22.82 -15.68 -14.57
N SER A 36 -23.74 -14.76 -14.26
CA SER A 36 -24.99 -14.63 -15.00
C SER A 36 -24.63 -14.16 -16.40
N ASP A 37 -24.69 -15.10 -17.32
CA ASP A 37 -24.59 -14.89 -18.75
C ASP A 37 -25.77 -14.03 -19.21
N ASN A 38 -25.61 -12.71 -19.13
CA ASN A 38 -26.62 -11.73 -19.50
C ASN A 38 -26.03 -10.66 -20.43
N HIS A 39 -25.28 -11.10 -21.44
CA HIS A 39 -24.88 -10.28 -22.59
C HIS A 39 -25.63 -10.72 -23.85
N ARG A 40 -26.97 -10.64 -23.84
CA ARG A 40 -27.80 -10.59 -25.06
C ARG A 40 -29.14 -9.94 -24.75
N ARG A 41 -29.19 -8.62 -24.85
CA ARG A 41 -30.36 -7.80 -25.21
C ARG A 41 -29.97 -6.36 -24.96
N TYR A 42 -29.77 -5.59 -26.03
CA TYR A 42 -30.12 -4.17 -26.17
C TYR A 42 -29.39 -3.62 -27.41
N TYR A 43 -29.87 -4.03 -28.58
CA TYR A 43 -29.84 -3.19 -29.78
C TYR A 43 -31.09 -3.54 -30.60
N PRO A 44 -31.96 -2.58 -30.93
CA PRO A 44 -33.10 -2.83 -31.80
C PRO A 44 -32.60 -2.96 -33.24
N ALA A 45 -33.06 -4.02 -33.91
CA ALA A 45 -32.83 -4.25 -35.33
C ALA A 45 -33.52 -3.17 -36.17
N LYS A 46 -32.79 -2.55 -37.10
CA LYS A 46 -33.37 -1.86 -38.26
C LYS A 46 -33.09 -2.69 -39.51
N HIS A 47 -34.16 -3.24 -40.08
CA HIS A 47 -34.22 -3.69 -41.47
C HIS A 47 -34.21 -2.48 -42.42
N GLY A 48 -33.55 -2.60 -43.57
CA GLY A 48 -33.95 -1.89 -44.80
C GLY A 48 -32.85 -1.26 -45.66
N THR A 49 -32.57 -1.95 -46.78
CA THR A 49 -32.36 -1.42 -48.16
C THR A 49 -31.07 -0.70 -48.58
N MET A 50 -30.60 -1.11 -49.75
CA MET A 50 -29.49 -0.61 -50.58
C MET A 50 -29.53 0.89 -50.87
N GLY A 51 -28.34 1.51 -51.00
CA GLY A 51 -28.12 2.83 -51.61
C GLY A 51 -26.67 3.31 -51.46
N GLU A 52 -26.08 3.75 -52.56
CA GLU A 52 -24.69 4.19 -52.76
C GLU A 52 -24.26 5.45 -51.95
N GLY A 53 -22.95 5.61 -51.71
CA GLY A 53 -22.27 6.92 -51.72
C GLY A 53 -21.63 7.47 -50.42
N ASN A 54 -20.31 7.67 -50.51
CA ASN A 54 -19.43 8.70 -49.88
C ASN A 54 -18.98 8.62 -48.40
N ASP A 55 -17.65 8.52 -48.27
CA ASP A 55 -16.70 9.10 -47.29
C ASP A 55 -17.23 9.83 -46.05
N VAL A 56 -16.88 9.34 -44.85
CA VAL A 56 -16.28 10.09 -43.71
C VAL A 56 -15.55 9.11 -42.78
N ASP A 57 -14.21 9.20 -42.69
CA ASP A 57 -13.38 8.40 -41.78
C ASP A 57 -13.54 8.82 -40.30
N GLY A 58 -14.04 7.89 -39.47
CA GLY A 58 -14.04 7.97 -38.02
C GLY A 58 -13.10 6.92 -37.42
N HIS A 59 -11.91 7.36 -36.98
CA HIS A 59 -10.91 6.49 -36.37
C HIS A 59 -11.36 5.95 -35.00
N GLY A 60 -11.58 4.63 -34.95
CA GLY A 60 -11.69 3.84 -33.73
C GLY A 60 -10.32 3.57 -33.09
N ASN A 61 -10.29 3.58 -31.77
CA ASN A 61 -9.14 3.30 -30.90
C ASN A 61 -8.66 1.83 -31.06
N PRO A 62 -7.37 1.54 -31.33
CA PRO A 62 -6.89 0.20 -31.66
C PRO A 62 -6.64 -0.73 -30.45
N ALA A 63 -7.25 -0.47 -29.29
CA ALA A 63 -7.02 -1.27 -28.07
C ALA A 63 -7.88 -2.54 -27.94
N PHE A 64 -8.81 -2.79 -28.88
CA PHE A 64 -9.67 -3.98 -28.90
C PHE A 64 -9.97 -4.38 -30.35
N VAL A 65 -9.06 -5.13 -30.98
CA VAL A 65 -9.40 -5.98 -32.13
C VAL A 65 -9.53 -7.39 -31.58
N GLY A 66 -10.77 -7.86 -31.48
CA GLY A 66 -11.06 -9.27 -31.20
C GLY A 66 -10.74 -10.11 -32.43
N ASP A 67 -10.16 -11.28 -32.20
CA ASP A 67 -9.90 -12.28 -33.23
C ASP A 67 -11.15 -12.53 -34.09
N GLU A 68 -10.97 -12.52 -35.41
CA GLU A 68 -12.02 -12.84 -36.37
C GLU A 68 -12.57 -14.25 -36.13
N ALA A 69 -13.89 -14.38 -36.09
CA ALA A 69 -14.56 -15.68 -36.01
C ALA A 69 -14.37 -16.46 -37.34
N PRO A 70 -14.09 -17.77 -37.30
CA PRO A 70 -13.96 -18.56 -38.52
C PRO A 70 -15.31 -18.67 -39.26
N SER A 71 -15.24 -18.70 -40.58
CA SER A 71 -16.42 -18.74 -41.46
C SER A 71 -17.24 -20.03 -41.27
N SER A 72 -18.54 -19.93 -41.52
CA SER A 72 -19.55 -21.00 -41.37
C SER A 72 -19.32 -22.26 -42.23
N ALA A 73 -18.26 -22.31 -43.04
CA ALA A 73 -17.87 -23.49 -43.82
C ALA A 73 -16.90 -24.43 -43.06
N GLU A 74 -16.21 -23.98 -42.01
CA GLU A 74 -15.29 -24.82 -41.22
C GLU A 74 -15.98 -25.58 -40.07
N ILE A 75 -17.18 -25.15 -39.69
CA ILE A 75 -18.00 -25.76 -38.63
C ILE A 75 -18.54 -27.14 -39.05
N SER A 76 -18.63 -27.43 -40.35
CA SER A 76 -19.18 -28.70 -40.86
C SER A 76 -18.17 -29.85 -40.93
N LYS A 77 -16.87 -29.63 -40.70
CA LYS A 77 -15.84 -30.70 -40.74
C LYS A 77 -15.25 -31.06 -39.37
N ALA A 78 -15.57 -30.31 -38.32
CA ALA A 78 -15.11 -30.59 -36.95
C ALA A 78 -16.10 -31.45 -36.13
N THR A 79 -17.17 -31.98 -36.74
CA THR A 79 -18.21 -32.76 -36.05
C THR A 79 -17.90 -34.26 -35.92
N GLU A 80 -16.75 -34.75 -36.42
CA GLU A 80 -16.39 -36.18 -36.34
C GLU A 80 -15.10 -36.51 -35.56
N ALA A 81 -14.48 -35.54 -34.86
CA ALA A 81 -13.38 -35.83 -33.92
C ALA A 81 -13.76 -35.37 -32.51
N GLY A 82 -14.50 -36.24 -31.81
CA GLY A 82 -14.96 -35.99 -30.44
C GLY A 82 -13.82 -35.89 -29.43
N SER A 83 -13.68 -34.71 -28.84
CA SER A 83 -13.27 -34.54 -27.45
C SER A 83 -13.99 -33.31 -26.91
N CYS A 84 -15.19 -33.55 -26.36
CA CYS A 84 -15.97 -32.51 -25.71
C CYS A 84 -15.21 -31.99 -24.49
N VAL A 85 -14.98 -30.66 -24.47
CA VAL A 85 -14.60 -29.89 -23.29
C VAL A 85 -15.64 -30.15 -22.21
N ALA A 86 -15.25 -30.90 -21.19
CA ALA A 86 -16.06 -31.14 -20.01
C ALA A 86 -16.21 -29.82 -19.24
N SER A 87 -17.45 -29.38 -19.06
CA SER A 87 -17.84 -28.48 -17.97
C SER A 87 -17.30 -29.04 -16.65
N THR A 88 -16.44 -28.28 -15.97
CA THR A 88 -15.73 -28.69 -14.74
C THR A 88 -16.73 -28.86 -13.59
N LYS A 89 -17.41 -30.02 -13.54
CA LYS A 89 -17.93 -30.58 -12.29
C LYS A 89 -16.77 -30.68 -11.31
N GLY A 90 -17.00 -30.26 -10.07
CA GLY A 90 -16.01 -30.25 -9.00
C GLY A 90 -15.19 -31.53 -8.97
N LYS A 91 -13.89 -31.40 -9.18
CA LYS A 91 -12.92 -32.48 -9.02
C LYS A 91 -13.03 -32.95 -7.57
N ASP A 92 -13.41 -34.21 -7.33
CA ASP A 92 -13.37 -34.79 -5.98
C ASP A 92 -11.91 -34.86 -5.55
N LEU A 93 -11.50 -33.90 -4.74
CA LEU A 93 -10.14 -33.77 -4.22
C LEU A 93 -9.82 -35.01 -3.36
N THR A 94 -8.64 -35.56 -3.55
CA THR A 94 -8.07 -36.59 -2.67
C THR A 94 -7.92 -36.05 -1.24
N GLU A 95 -7.90 -36.93 -0.24
CA GLU A 95 -7.71 -36.52 1.16
C GLU A 95 -6.37 -35.80 1.39
N GLU A 96 -5.34 -36.15 0.61
CA GLU A 96 -4.05 -35.46 0.61
C GLU A 96 -4.16 -34.03 0.07
N GLU A 97 -4.84 -33.84 -1.07
CA GLU A 97 -5.10 -32.52 -1.65
C GLU A 97 -5.96 -31.64 -0.73
N LYS A 98 -6.96 -32.21 -0.04
CA LYS A 98 -7.76 -31.48 0.96
C LYS A 98 -6.91 -31.01 2.14
N LEU A 99 -6.02 -31.86 2.64
CA LEU A 99 -5.13 -31.52 3.75
C LEU A 99 -4.10 -30.46 3.33
N GLU A 100 -3.56 -30.55 2.12
CA GLU A 100 -2.63 -29.55 1.58
C GLU A 100 -3.33 -28.20 1.36
N LYS A 101 -4.52 -28.21 0.79
CA LYS A 101 -5.39 -27.03 0.66
C LYS A 101 -5.61 -26.34 2.01
N PHE A 102 -5.98 -27.10 3.03
CA PHE A 102 -6.18 -26.57 4.38
C PHE A 102 -4.89 -25.97 4.96
N ARG A 103 -3.74 -26.64 4.77
CA ARG A 103 -2.44 -26.12 5.24
C ARG A 103 -2.05 -24.82 4.54
N ILE A 104 -2.28 -24.70 3.24
CA ILE A 104 -2.01 -23.47 2.48
C ILE A 104 -2.84 -22.32 3.05
N LEU A 105 -4.16 -22.52 3.19
CA LEU A 105 -5.06 -21.50 3.74
C LEU A 105 -4.68 -21.12 5.18
N LYS A 106 -4.37 -22.11 6.01
CA LYS A 106 -3.84 -21.91 7.37
C LYS A 106 -2.61 -21.00 7.34
N ASN A 107 -1.62 -21.29 6.49
CA ASN A 107 -0.39 -20.50 6.41
C ASN A 107 -0.64 -19.07 5.93
N VAL A 108 -1.52 -18.86 4.94
CA VAL A 108 -1.90 -17.52 4.46
C VAL A 108 -2.54 -16.69 5.59
N ILE A 109 -3.48 -17.28 6.34
CA ILE A 109 -4.14 -16.61 7.47
C ILE A 109 -3.13 -16.29 8.58
N ILE A 110 -2.25 -17.25 8.91
CA ILE A 110 -1.26 -17.07 9.98
C ILE A 110 -0.24 -15.98 9.63
N ILE A 111 0.25 -15.93 8.39
CA ILE A 111 1.11 -14.84 7.93
C ILE A 111 0.37 -13.50 8.03
N SER A 112 -0.89 -13.45 7.63
CA SER A 112 -1.71 -12.24 7.69
C SER A 112 -1.90 -11.74 9.13
N ILE A 113 -2.18 -12.65 10.07
CA ILE A 113 -2.30 -12.35 11.51
C ILE A 113 -0.96 -11.88 12.09
N ALA A 114 0.16 -12.52 11.71
CA ALA A 114 1.48 -12.10 12.18
C ALA A 114 1.79 -10.67 11.73
N PHE A 115 1.56 -10.34 10.46
CA PHE A 115 1.72 -8.96 9.97
C PHE A 115 0.77 -7.99 10.67
N MET A 116 -0.46 -8.41 10.96
CA MET A 116 -1.40 -7.59 11.71
C MET A 116 -0.82 -7.22 13.09
N PHE A 117 -0.30 -8.18 13.86
CA PHE A 117 0.32 -7.89 15.15
C PHE A 117 1.54 -6.97 15.05
N LEU A 118 2.39 -7.19 14.04
CA LEU A 118 3.58 -6.36 13.81
C LEU A 118 3.22 -4.92 13.49
N PHE A 119 2.34 -4.70 12.52
CA PHE A 119 2.00 -3.37 12.05
C PHE A 119 1.02 -2.62 12.96
N THR A 120 0.25 -3.34 13.80
CA THR A 120 -0.46 -2.75 14.94
C THR A 120 0.50 -1.99 15.85
N SER A 121 1.69 -2.55 16.08
CA SER A 121 2.73 -1.88 16.87
C SER A 121 3.44 -0.77 16.10
N PHE A 122 3.90 -1.06 14.88
CA PHE A 122 4.74 -0.13 14.12
C PHE A 122 3.98 1.11 13.62
N ASN A 123 2.80 0.96 12.99
CA ASN A 123 2.08 2.08 12.40
C ASN A 123 1.61 3.08 13.46
N SER A 124 1.05 2.57 14.56
CA SER A 124 0.60 3.43 15.66
C SER A 124 1.76 4.16 16.33
N MET A 125 2.87 3.45 16.58
CA MET A 125 4.06 4.09 17.11
C MET A 125 4.59 5.17 16.15
N ALA A 126 4.64 4.90 14.85
CA ALA A 126 5.08 5.85 13.83
C ALA A 126 4.24 7.14 13.82
N ASN A 127 2.91 7.02 13.88
CA ASN A 127 1.98 8.16 13.93
C ASN A 127 2.20 9.09 15.13
N LEU A 128 2.77 8.56 16.22
CA LEU A 128 3.00 9.29 17.47
C LEU A 128 4.45 9.79 17.62
N GLN A 129 5.37 9.37 16.76
CA GLN A 129 6.79 9.74 16.89
C GLN A 129 6.99 11.25 16.83
N SER A 130 6.32 11.94 15.91
CA SER A 130 6.42 13.40 15.77
C SER A 130 5.81 14.15 16.95
N SER A 131 4.82 13.55 17.64
CA SER A 131 4.16 14.14 18.80
C SER A 131 4.92 13.91 20.11
N ILE A 132 5.41 12.68 20.33
CA ILE A 132 6.07 12.27 21.59
C ILE A 132 7.58 12.53 21.53
N ASN A 133 8.23 12.21 20.41
CA ASN A 133 9.68 12.30 20.20
C ASN A 133 10.01 13.26 19.04
N LYS A 134 9.60 14.53 19.16
CA LYS A 134 9.57 15.54 18.08
C LYS A 134 10.77 15.53 17.13
N VAL A 135 12.00 15.56 17.68
CA VAL A 135 13.25 15.57 16.88
C VAL A 135 13.79 14.16 16.65
N GLU A 136 13.86 13.37 17.72
CA GLU A 136 14.49 12.05 17.70
C GLU A 136 13.71 11.02 16.88
N GLY A 137 12.38 11.01 17.02
CA GLY A 137 11.48 10.09 16.35
C GLY A 137 11.36 10.37 14.85
N THR A 138 11.32 11.64 14.45
CA THR A 138 11.31 12.03 13.03
C THR A 138 12.64 11.75 12.34
N ALA A 139 13.77 11.98 13.03
CA ALA A 139 15.10 11.57 12.56
C ALA A 139 15.24 10.03 12.45
N ALA A 140 14.65 9.30 13.40
CA ALA A 140 14.63 7.85 13.37
C ALA A 140 13.79 7.32 12.18
N LEU A 141 12.64 7.91 11.89
CA LEU A 141 11.81 7.56 10.73
C LEU A 141 12.51 7.89 9.41
N SER A 142 13.13 9.07 9.26
CA SER A 142 13.87 9.41 8.04
C SER A 142 15.05 8.44 7.79
N THR A 143 15.77 8.08 8.85
CA THR A 143 16.86 7.09 8.79
C THR A 143 16.35 5.71 8.39
N LEU A 144 15.19 5.29 8.91
CA LEU A 144 14.55 4.02 8.56
C LEU A 144 14.27 3.94 7.07
N TYR A 145 13.60 4.94 6.49
CA TYR A 145 13.27 4.92 5.06
C TYR A 145 14.53 5.05 4.19
N THR A 146 15.56 5.77 4.64
CA THR A 146 16.86 5.81 3.97
C THR A 146 17.51 4.42 3.93
N ALA A 147 17.53 3.71 5.06
CA ALA A 147 18.04 2.35 5.14
C ALA A 147 17.18 1.36 4.33
N LEU A 148 15.87 1.57 4.24
CA LEU A 148 14.96 0.78 3.40
C LEU A 148 15.30 0.89 1.92
N VAL A 149 15.56 2.10 1.41
CA VAL A 149 15.98 2.32 0.02
C VAL A 149 17.27 1.55 -0.28
N VAL A 150 18.26 1.61 0.61
CA VAL A 150 19.50 0.83 0.49
C VAL A 150 19.23 -0.67 0.59
N SER A 151 18.27 -1.09 1.42
CA SER A 151 17.92 -2.49 1.61
C SER A 151 17.32 -3.13 0.35
N CYS A 152 16.36 -2.45 -0.30
CA CYS A 152 15.63 -2.93 -1.48
C CYS A 152 16.53 -3.46 -2.60
N ALA A 153 17.76 -2.94 -2.68
CA ALA A 153 18.77 -3.28 -3.66
C ALA A 153 19.40 -4.68 -3.51
N PHE A 154 19.72 -5.07 -2.28
CA PHE A 154 20.66 -6.18 -2.02
C PHE A 154 20.12 -7.19 -1.02
N VAL A 155 19.49 -6.70 0.04
CA VAL A 155 19.20 -7.49 1.23
C VAL A 155 18.11 -8.54 0.96
N PRO A 156 17.01 -8.28 0.22
CA PRO A 156 15.99 -9.28 -0.06
C PRO A 156 16.54 -10.52 -0.79
N THR A 157 17.27 -10.31 -1.90
CA THR A 157 17.80 -11.41 -2.71
C THR A 157 18.81 -12.25 -1.92
N TRP A 158 19.67 -11.60 -1.13
CA TRP A 158 20.64 -12.28 -0.30
C TRP A 158 19.99 -13.07 0.85
N MET A 159 19.06 -12.44 1.59
CA MET A 159 18.40 -13.09 2.73
C MET A 159 17.51 -14.26 2.29
N ILE A 160 16.69 -14.09 1.25
CA ILE A 160 15.78 -15.15 0.79
C ILE A 160 16.59 -16.35 0.27
N LYS A 161 17.67 -16.14 -0.50
CA LYS A 161 18.52 -17.23 -0.98
C LYS A 161 19.23 -17.97 0.16
N LYS A 162 19.70 -17.26 1.17
CA LYS A 162 20.49 -17.84 2.27
C LYS A 162 19.63 -18.48 3.37
N PHE A 163 18.55 -17.82 3.77
CA PHE A 163 17.73 -18.19 4.93
C PHE A 163 16.37 -18.79 4.55
N LYS A 164 16.00 -18.82 3.25
CA LYS A 164 14.67 -19.20 2.76
C LYS A 164 13.58 -18.21 3.20
N ALA A 165 12.41 -18.26 2.56
CA ALA A 165 11.36 -17.27 2.77
C ALA A 165 10.85 -17.19 4.23
N LYS A 166 10.62 -18.35 4.88
CA LYS A 166 10.09 -18.41 6.26
C LYS A 166 11.01 -17.72 7.26
N TRP A 167 12.30 -18.06 7.28
CA TRP A 167 13.23 -17.47 8.26
C TRP A 167 13.58 -16.03 7.89
N THR A 168 13.57 -15.67 6.60
CA THR A 168 13.68 -14.26 6.19
C THR A 168 12.56 -13.41 6.81
N LEU A 169 11.31 -13.90 6.79
CA LEU A 169 10.20 -13.23 7.49
C LEU A 169 10.49 -13.09 8.98
N CYS A 170 10.87 -14.18 9.65
CA CYS A 170 11.15 -14.17 11.09
C CYS A 170 12.25 -13.19 11.49
N PHE A 171 13.42 -13.24 10.82
CA PHE A 171 14.54 -12.34 11.12
C PHE A 171 14.18 -10.89 10.85
N SER A 172 13.43 -10.62 9.79
CA SER A 172 13.00 -9.27 9.46
C SER A 172 12.01 -8.71 10.49
N MET A 173 11.08 -9.53 10.99
CA MET A 173 10.16 -9.12 12.07
C MET A 173 10.87 -8.88 13.40
N LEU A 174 11.98 -9.58 13.66
CA LEU A 174 12.85 -9.27 14.80
C LEU A 174 13.52 -7.90 14.66
N CYS A 175 13.87 -7.46 13.45
CA CYS A 175 14.37 -6.10 13.21
C CYS A 175 13.36 -5.03 13.65
N TYR A 176 12.06 -5.20 13.34
CA TYR A 176 10.98 -4.34 13.86
C TYR A 176 10.94 -4.35 15.38
N THR A 177 11.08 -5.53 15.98
CA THR A 177 11.06 -5.70 17.45
C THR A 177 12.17 -4.89 18.12
N THR A 178 13.37 -4.82 17.52
CA THR A 178 14.47 -4.00 18.08
C THR A 178 14.15 -2.51 18.11
N TYR A 179 13.47 -1.99 17.08
CA TYR A 179 13.03 -0.59 17.03
C TYR A 179 11.94 -0.30 18.07
N ILE A 180 10.95 -1.19 18.20
CA ILE A 180 9.91 -1.05 19.24
C ILE A 180 10.53 -1.13 20.65
N ALA A 181 11.55 -1.97 20.87
CA ALA A 181 12.27 -2.03 22.13
C ALA A 181 13.09 -0.76 22.44
N ALA A 182 13.62 -0.08 21.41
CA ALA A 182 14.34 1.18 21.60
C ALA A 182 13.43 2.32 22.14
N GLN A 183 12.11 2.19 21.99
CA GLN A 183 11.13 3.18 22.51
C GLN A 183 11.11 3.29 24.04
N PHE A 184 11.65 2.31 24.78
CA PHE A 184 11.81 2.42 26.23
C PHE A 184 12.85 3.49 26.61
N TYR A 185 13.79 3.80 25.73
CA TYR A 185 14.79 4.83 25.95
C TYR A 185 14.98 5.63 24.66
N PRO A 186 14.03 6.52 24.30
CA PRO A 186 14.04 7.22 23.02
C PRO A 186 15.13 8.31 22.99
N ARG A 187 16.33 7.95 22.54
CA ARG A 187 17.48 8.84 22.36
C ARG A 187 18.05 8.63 20.96
N VAL A 188 18.76 9.61 20.40
CA VAL A 188 19.43 9.48 19.08
C VAL A 188 20.20 8.16 18.98
N TRP A 189 21.01 7.85 20.00
CA TRP A 189 21.92 6.72 20.04
C TRP A 189 21.24 5.35 20.14
N THR A 190 19.96 5.29 20.49
CA THR A 190 19.17 4.05 20.54
C THR A 190 18.24 3.94 19.33
N LEU A 191 17.55 5.03 18.98
CA LEU A 191 16.56 5.06 17.91
C LEU A 191 17.20 5.01 16.52
N VAL A 192 18.25 5.80 16.27
CA VAL A 192 18.88 5.84 14.93
C VAL A 192 19.48 4.47 14.54
N PRO A 193 20.27 3.79 15.40
CA PRO A 193 20.79 2.47 15.03
C PRO A 193 19.71 1.41 14.83
N THR A 194 18.67 1.40 15.67
CA THR A 194 17.57 0.42 15.53
C THR A 194 16.67 0.73 14.34
N SER A 195 16.52 2.00 13.95
CA SER A 195 15.91 2.40 12.67
C SER A 195 16.68 1.89 11.45
N ILE A 196 18.01 1.92 11.48
CA ILE A 196 18.83 1.33 10.40
C ILE A 196 18.58 -0.17 10.31
N ILE A 197 18.62 -0.87 11.45
CA ILE A 197 18.34 -2.32 11.51
C ILE A 197 16.95 -2.62 10.96
N LEU A 198 15.94 -1.84 11.35
CA LEU A 198 14.58 -1.94 10.86
C LEU A 198 14.49 -1.70 9.36
N GLY A 199 15.05 -0.60 8.84
CA GLY A 199 15.06 -0.31 7.40
C GLY A 199 15.71 -1.42 6.58
N LEU A 200 16.81 -2.00 7.08
CA LEU A 200 17.46 -3.16 6.47
C LEU A 200 16.56 -4.41 6.47
N GLY A 201 15.80 -4.66 7.53
CA GLY A 201 14.85 -5.78 7.60
C GLY A 201 13.52 -5.56 6.85
N ALA A 202 13.10 -4.33 6.63
CA ALA A 202 11.79 -4.02 6.06
C ALA A 202 11.60 -4.56 4.63
N ALA A 203 12.54 -4.29 3.72
CA ALA A 203 12.41 -4.74 2.32
C ALA A 203 12.42 -6.28 2.17
N PRO A 204 13.33 -7.04 2.82
CA PRO A 204 13.30 -8.50 2.80
C PRO A 204 11.99 -9.10 3.32
N MET A 205 11.40 -8.50 4.35
CA MET A 205 10.12 -8.94 4.90
C MET A 205 9.00 -8.91 3.83
N TRP A 206 8.84 -7.77 3.17
CA TRP A 206 7.81 -7.57 2.15
C TRP A 206 8.05 -8.49 0.95
N SER A 207 9.30 -8.62 0.51
CA SER A 207 9.67 -9.51 -0.61
C SER A 207 9.43 -11.00 -0.29
N ALA A 208 9.82 -11.45 0.90
CA ALA A 208 9.60 -12.82 1.34
C ALA A 208 8.11 -13.14 1.46
N LYS A 209 7.30 -12.19 1.96
CA LYS A 209 5.83 -12.32 2.02
C LYS A 209 5.22 -12.47 0.65
N CYS A 210 5.59 -11.60 -0.31
CA CYS A 210 5.08 -11.67 -1.68
C CYS A 210 5.44 -13.00 -2.34
N THR A 211 6.69 -13.45 -2.16
CA THR A 211 7.17 -14.73 -2.68
C THR A 211 6.38 -15.89 -2.08
N TYR A 212 6.19 -15.90 -0.77
CA TYR A 212 5.44 -16.95 -0.07
C TYR A 212 4.00 -17.05 -0.59
N LEU A 213 3.25 -15.94 -0.59
CA LEU A 213 1.85 -15.93 -1.03
C LEU A 213 1.69 -16.34 -2.50
N THR A 214 2.60 -15.89 -3.38
CA THR A 214 2.56 -16.22 -4.81
C THR A 214 2.81 -17.70 -5.04
N GLN A 215 3.79 -18.29 -4.36
CA GLN A 215 4.13 -19.71 -4.52
C GLN A 215 3.03 -20.63 -3.98
N VAL A 216 2.55 -20.38 -2.75
CA VAL A 216 1.44 -21.19 -2.21
C VAL A 216 0.13 -20.96 -2.96
N GLY A 217 -0.07 -19.76 -3.53
CA GLY A 217 -1.19 -19.45 -4.43
C GLY A 217 -1.14 -20.26 -5.73
N SER A 218 0.04 -20.36 -6.35
CA SER A 218 0.23 -21.20 -7.54
C SER A 218 -0.08 -22.68 -7.25
N LYS A 219 0.48 -23.24 -6.17
CA LYS A 219 0.23 -24.64 -5.77
C LYS A 219 -1.24 -24.88 -5.43
N TYR A 220 -1.89 -23.94 -4.75
CA TYR A 220 -3.33 -24.03 -4.47
C TYR A 220 -4.17 -24.05 -5.75
N ALA A 221 -3.79 -23.22 -6.73
CA ALA A 221 -4.48 -23.17 -8.02
C ALA A 221 -4.35 -24.48 -8.80
N ASP A 222 -3.17 -25.11 -8.77
CA ASP A 222 -2.94 -26.44 -9.37
C ASP A 222 -3.85 -27.51 -8.75
N ILE A 223 -4.03 -27.48 -7.42
CA ILE A 223 -4.90 -28.41 -6.69
C ILE A 223 -6.38 -28.21 -7.06
N VAL A 224 -6.85 -26.96 -7.09
CA VAL A 224 -8.26 -26.63 -7.33
C VAL A 224 -8.61 -26.63 -8.82
N GLY A 225 -7.63 -26.53 -9.72
CA GLY A 225 -7.84 -26.40 -11.16
C GLY A 225 -8.37 -25.02 -11.57
N GLU A 226 -8.09 -23.98 -10.79
CA GLU A 226 -8.44 -22.59 -11.09
C GLU A 226 -7.24 -21.81 -11.64
N ASN A 227 -7.47 -20.64 -12.24
CA ASN A 227 -6.39 -19.79 -12.71
C ASN A 227 -5.53 -19.28 -11.53
N ALA A 228 -4.21 -19.49 -11.61
CA ALA A 228 -3.26 -19.12 -10.56
C ALA A 228 -3.28 -17.62 -10.22
N GLU A 229 -3.42 -16.74 -11.22
CA GLU A 229 -3.45 -15.29 -11.00
C GLU A 229 -4.66 -14.89 -10.15
N VAL A 230 -5.82 -15.50 -10.39
CA VAL A 230 -7.05 -15.24 -9.62
C VAL A 230 -6.88 -15.65 -8.16
N ILE A 231 -6.31 -16.83 -7.90
CA ILE A 231 -6.06 -17.32 -6.54
C ILE A 231 -5.03 -16.45 -5.82
N ILE A 232 -3.94 -16.09 -6.50
CA ILE A 232 -2.89 -15.22 -5.94
C ILE A 232 -3.51 -13.88 -5.53
N VAL A 233 -4.29 -13.24 -6.41
CA VAL A 233 -4.98 -11.98 -6.11
C VAL A 233 -5.90 -12.12 -4.88
N ARG A 234 -6.65 -13.23 -4.77
CA ARG A 234 -7.49 -13.51 -3.58
C ARG A 234 -6.66 -13.62 -2.30
N PHE A 235 -5.53 -14.32 -2.32
CA PHE A 235 -4.65 -14.44 -1.15
C PHE A 235 -4.02 -13.11 -0.73
N PHE A 236 -3.61 -12.29 -1.71
CA PHE A 236 -3.16 -10.93 -1.43
C PHE A 236 -4.28 -10.06 -0.87
N GLY A 237 -5.52 -10.19 -1.36
CA GLY A 237 -6.70 -9.52 -0.81
C GLY A 237 -6.96 -9.85 0.65
N ILE A 238 -6.93 -11.15 1.02
CA ILE A 238 -7.04 -11.59 2.41
C ILE A 238 -5.92 -10.97 3.25
N PHE A 239 -4.68 -11.01 2.79
CA PHE A 239 -3.55 -10.41 3.51
C PHE A 239 -3.74 -8.91 3.76
N PHE A 240 -4.11 -8.15 2.72
CA PHE A 240 -4.28 -6.71 2.83
C PHE A 240 -5.47 -6.33 3.72
N LEU A 241 -6.52 -7.15 3.79
CA LEU A 241 -7.63 -6.95 4.73
C LEU A 241 -7.14 -6.92 6.19
N PHE A 242 -6.35 -7.93 6.59
CA PHE A 242 -5.76 -7.96 7.93
C PHE A 242 -4.75 -6.82 8.13
N PHE A 243 -3.93 -6.52 7.13
CA PHE A 243 -2.94 -5.45 7.19
C PHE A 243 -3.57 -4.06 7.39
N GLN A 244 -4.62 -3.69 6.64
CA GLN A 244 -5.27 -2.39 6.80
C GLN A 244 -5.98 -2.26 8.15
N SER A 245 -6.49 -3.36 8.73
CA SER A 245 -7.11 -3.34 10.07
C SER A 245 -6.15 -2.89 11.18
N THR A 246 -4.83 -2.93 10.95
CA THR A 246 -3.82 -2.50 11.92
C THR A 246 -3.90 -1.03 12.29
N GLN A 247 -4.35 -0.18 11.35
CA GLN A 247 -4.60 1.23 11.63
C GLN A 247 -5.71 1.43 12.66
N VAL A 248 -6.64 0.48 12.79
CA VAL A 248 -7.69 0.55 13.81
C VAL A 248 -7.14 0.11 15.16
N TRP A 249 -6.61 -1.12 15.24
CA TRP A 249 -6.16 -1.71 16.49
C TRP A 249 -5.00 -0.96 17.13
N GLY A 250 -4.01 -0.58 16.33
CA GLY A 250 -2.80 0.08 16.82
C GLY A 250 -3.10 1.43 17.42
N ASN A 251 -3.87 2.24 16.68
CA ASN A 251 -4.24 3.59 17.11
C ASN A 251 -5.26 3.58 18.26
N LEU A 252 -6.12 2.54 18.35
CA LEU A 252 -7.02 2.37 19.49
C LEU A 252 -6.24 2.10 20.79
N ILE A 253 -5.21 1.24 20.73
CA ILE A 253 -4.36 0.94 21.89
C ILE A 253 -3.67 2.22 22.40
N SER A 254 -3.08 3.01 21.49
CA SER A 254 -2.40 4.24 21.89
C SER A 254 -3.34 5.25 22.52
N SER A 255 -4.48 5.50 21.89
CA SER A 255 -5.45 6.45 22.43
C SER A 255 -5.98 6.00 23.78
N ALA A 256 -6.33 4.71 23.92
CA ALA A 256 -6.86 4.18 25.17
C ALA A 256 -5.85 4.29 26.33
N VAL A 257 -4.55 4.15 26.07
CA VAL A 257 -3.52 4.32 27.11
C VAL A 257 -3.29 5.80 27.43
N LEU A 258 -3.24 6.67 26.41
CA LEU A 258 -2.96 8.10 26.56
C LEU A 258 -4.13 8.88 27.17
N SER A 259 -5.38 8.48 26.91
CA SER A 259 -6.58 9.13 27.49
C SER A 259 -6.80 8.82 28.97
N GLN A 260 -6.12 7.81 29.53
CA GLN A 260 -6.30 7.46 30.94
C GLN A 260 -5.66 8.50 31.88
N GLY A 261 -6.49 9.23 32.62
CA GLY A 261 -6.05 10.20 33.62
C GLY A 261 -5.80 11.59 33.05
N VAL A 262 -6.33 11.88 31.86
CA VAL A 262 -6.45 13.25 31.34
C VAL A 262 -7.72 13.84 31.96
N GLU A 263 -7.58 14.90 32.75
CA GLU A 263 -8.73 15.70 33.20
C GLU A 263 -9.23 16.54 32.01
N GLU A 264 -10.55 16.57 31.78
CA GLU A 264 -11.20 17.06 30.55
C GLU A 264 -11.17 18.60 30.39
N ASP A 265 -10.60 19.36 31.33
CA ASP A 265 -10.67 20.82 31.37
C ASP A 265 -9.29 21.49 31.40
N VAL A 266 -8.50 21.31 30.33
CA VAL A 266 -7.38 22.23 30.10
C VAL A 266 -7.82 23.29 29.10
N GLU A 267 -8.38 24.38 29.62
CA GLU A 267 -8.58 25.60 28.82
C GLU A 267 -7.22 26.05 28.29
N LEU A 268 -7.00 25.81 26.99
CA LEU A 268 -5.82 26.33 26.30
C LEU A 268 -6.02 27.82 26.12
N ASP A 269 -5.00 28.60 26.47
CA ASP A 269 -4.95 30.01 26.14
C ASP A 269 -5.06 30.18 24.61
N GLU A 270 -5.94 31.08 24.14
CA GLU A 270 -6.12 31.35 22.71
C GLU A 270 -4.78 31.72 22.05
N ALA A 271 -3.89 32.39 22.78
CA ALA A 271 -2.55 32.74 22.32
C ALA A 271 -1.67 31.51 22.03
N ALA A 272 -1.88 30.41 22.77
CA ALA A 272 -1.19 29.15 22.52
C ALA A 272 -1.70 28.48 21.23
N LEU A 273 -3.03 28.48 21.01
CA LEU A 273 -3.62 27.94 19.78
C LEU A 273 -3.17 28.69 18.52
N MET A 274 -2.88 30.00 18.61
CA MET A 274 -2.42 30.81 17.47
C MET A 274 -1.08 30.34 16.87
N THR A 275 -0.28 29.59 17.64
CA THR A 275 1.00 29.02 17.20
C THR A 275 0.87 27.60 16.64
N CYS A 276 -0.32 26.99 16.73
CA CYS A 276 -0.64 25.70 16.13
C CYS A 276 -0.96 25.85 14.63
N GLY A 277 -1.09 24.71 13.93
CA GLY A 277 -1.45 24.68 12.52
C GLY A 277 -0.39 25.33 11.62
N VAL A 278 -0.79 26.26 10.75
CA VAL A 278 0.09 26.89 9.75
C VAL A 278 1.28 27.66 10.35
N ASN A 279 1.13 28.16 11.57
CA ASN A 279 2.16 28.93 12.29
C ASN A 279 3.14 28.05 13.07
N PHE A 280 2.96 26.72 13.04
CA PHE A 280 3.80 25.80 13.78
C PHE A 280 5.22 25.73 13.20
N CYS A 281 6.23 26.08 14.02
CA CYS A 281 7.64 26.11 13.62
C CYS A 281 8.52 25.31 14.61
N PRO A 282 9.39 24.39 14.13
CA PRO A 282 10.30 23.64 15.00
C PRO A 282 11.38 24.50 15.70
N HIS A 283 11.77 25.65 15.12
CA HIS A 283 12.92 26.45 15.56
C HIS A 283 12.59 27.59 16.54
N SER A 284 11.31 27.89 16.79
CA SER A 284 10.91 28.96 17.73
C SER A 284 11.14 28.60 19.21
N HIS A 285 11.53 27.35 19.50
CA HIS A 285 11.85 26.86 20.85
C HIS A 285 13.12 27.48 21.48
N THR A 286 13.79 28.45 20.85
CA THR A 286 14.98 29.13 21.40
C THR A 286 14.73 30.55 21.92
N SER A 287 13.50 31.06 21.96
CA SER A 287 13.21 32.38 22.56
C SER A 287 11.99 32.43 23.49
N SER A 288 11.44 31.28 23.86
CA SER A 288 10.47 31.15 24.94
C SER A 288 10.53 29.73 25.48
N ALA A 289 11.40 29.50 26.46
CA ALA A 289 11.07 28.54 27.50
C ALA A 289 9.69 28.96 28.05
N ASP A 290 8.74 28.03 28.08
CA ASP A 290 7.40 28.21 28.66
C ASP A 290 6.39 29.08 27.87
N SER A 291 6.11 28.76 26.60
CA SER A 291 4.68 28.76 26.24
C SER A 291 4.10 27.42 26.72
N ASN A 292 3.27 27.46 27.77
CA ASN A 292 2.61 26.32 28.41
C ASN A 292 1.62 25.61 27.45
N HIS A 293 2.09 25.03 26.35
CA HIS A 293 1.27 24.13 25.53
C HIS A 293 1.20 22.78 26.22
N THR A 294 0.30 22.67 27.20
CA THR A 294 -0.05 21.43 27.92
C THR A 294 -0.34 20.27 26.96
N ASN A 295 -0.99 20.55 25.83
CA ASN A 295 -1.31 19.56 24.80
C ASN A 295 -0.10 19.00 24.05
N LEU A 296 0.99 19.76 23.98
CA LEU A 296 2.26 19.37 23.37
C LEU A 296 3.26 18.83 24.37
N ALA A 297 2.89 18.78 25.66
CA ALA A 297 3.70 18.20 26.71
C ALA A 297 3.83 16.70 26.46
N THR A 298 5.06 16.20 26.59
CA THR A 298 5.34 14.78 26.46
C THR A 298 4.54 14.01 27.52
N PRO A 299 3.77 12.97 27.13
CA PRO A 299 3.02 12.16 28.08
C PRO A 299 3.94 11.61 29.18
N PRO A 300 3.42 11.38 30.40
CA PRO A 300 4.22 10.83 31.48
C PRO A 300 4.83 9.48 31.09
N MET A 301 6.07 9.24 31.53
CA MET A 301 6.85 8.06 31.15
C MET A 301 6.13 6.74 31.42
N SER A 302 5.27 6.67 32.44
CA SER A 302 4.45 5.49 32.74
C SER A 302 3.53 5.09 31.57
N LYS A 303 2.93 6.06 30.88
CA LYS A 303 2.06 5.81 29.72
C LYS A 303 2.86 5.37 28.51
N ILE A 304 3.99 6.03 28.24
CA ILE A 304 4.91 5.67 27.16
C ILE A 304 5.41 4.23 27.34
N TYR A 305 5.83 3.86 28.55
CA TYR A 305 6.27 2.48 28.85
C TYR A 305 5.14 1.46 28.78
N THR A 306 3.93 1.82 29.21
CA THR A 306 2.75 0.96 29.06
C THR A 306 2.48 0.68 27.58
N MET A 307 2.46 1.70 26.72
CA MET A 307 2.27 1.51 25.28
C MET A 307 3.42 0.72 24.65
N ALA A 308 4.67 1.09 24.93
CA ALA A 308 5.85 0.42 24.41
C ALA A 308 5.87 -1.07 24.79
N SER A 309 5.46 -1.43 26.02
CA SER A 309 5.37 -2.83 26.46
C SER A 309 4.30 -3.62 25.71
N ILE A 310 3.09 -3.06 25.54
CA ILE A 310 2.01 -3.71 24.77
C ILE A 310 2.48 -3.96 23.32
N TYR A 311 3.06 -2.94 22.69
CA TYR A 311 3.56 -3.01 21.34
C TYR A 311 4.74 -3.98 21.18
N LEU A 312 5.64 -4.04 22.17
CA LEU A 312 6.74 -4.99 22.17
C LEU A 312 6.21 -6.44 22.22
N VAL A 313 5.21 -6.71 23.06
CA VAL A 313 4.56 -8.03 23.13
C VAL A 313 3.93 -8.40 21.79
N CYS A 314 3.20 -7.47 21.15
CA CYS A 314 2.63 -7.71 19.82
C CYS A 314 3.70 -8.02 18.76
N SER A 315 4.80 -7.26 18.75
CA SER A 315 5.91 -7.44 17.79
C SER A 315 6.65 -8.77 18.00
N VAL A 316 6.92 -9.15 19.24
CA VAL A 316 7.54 -10.45 19.57
C VAL A 316 6.61 -11.60 19.20
N LEU A 317 5.31 -11.47 19.53
CA LEU A 317 4.30 -12.47 19.19
C LEU A 317 4.23 -12.71 17.68
N SER A 318 4.31 -11.66 16.87
CA SER A 318 4.36 -11.78 15.40
C SER A 318 5.51 -12.68 14.93
N SER A 319 6.72 -12.48 15.45
CA SER A 319 7.89 -13.28 15.10
C SER A 319 7.73 -14.75 15.55
N ILE A 320 7.20 -14.97 16.76
CA ILE A 320 6.90 -16.31 17.30
C ILE A 320 5.86 -17.03 16.44
N ILE A 321 4.80 -16.33 16.01
CA ILE A 321 3.75 -16.89 15.16
C ILE A 321 4.35 -17.43 13.85
N ILE A 322 5.20 -16.64 13.19
CA ILE A 322 5.88 -17.08 11.95
C ILE A 322 6.82 -18.26 12.22
N ALA A 323 7.62 -18.19 13.30
CA ALA A 323 8.62 -19.21 13.59
C ALA A 323 7.98 -20.59 13.83
N PHE A 324 6.90 -20.65 14.60
CA PHE A 324 6.30 -21.93 15.02
C PHE A 324 5.12 -22.39 14.19
N LEU A 325 4.24 -21.49 13.72
CA LEU A 325 2.98 -21.91 13.11
C LEU A 325 2.97 -21.93 11.57
N VAL A 326 3.88 -21.20 10.93
CA VAL A 326 4.00 -21.19 9.46
C VAL A 326 4.88 -22.34 9.00
N ASP A 327 4.38 -23.14 8.06
CA ASP A 327 5.17 -24.20 7.44
C ASP A 327 6.28 -23.62 6.55
N PRO A 328 7.48 -24.22 6.48
CA PRO A 328 8.54 -23.73 5.60
C PRO A 328 8.12 -23.85 4.13
N LEU A 329 8.44 -22.81 3.35
CA LEU A 329 8.09 -22.74 1.93
C LEU A 329 8.80 -23.81 1.09
N THR A 330 9.94 -24.32 1.55
CA THR A 330 10.66 -25.47 0.97
C THR A 330 9.76 -26.67 0.71
N ARG A 331 8.75 -26.88 1.56
CA ARG A 331 7.76 -27.94 1.38
C ARG A 331 6.91 -27.78 0.12
N PHE A 332 6.69 -26.54 -0.33
CA PHE A 332 5.86 -26.21 -1.49
C PHE A 332 6.68 -26.04 -2.78
N GLY A 333 7.93 -26.53 -2.81
CA GLY A 333 8.79 -26.50 -4.00
C GLY A 333 9.60 -25.21 -4.15
N GLU A 334 9.98 -24.56 -3.04
CA GLU A 334 10.86 -23.37 -3.06
C GLU A 334 12.17 -23.62 -3.84
N ASP A 335 12.69 -24.86 -3.79
CA ASP A 335 13.93 -25.26 -4.45
C ASP A 335 13.75 -25.53 -5.96
N GLU A 336 12.58 -26.03 -6.39
CA GLU A 336 12.28 -26.35 -7.79
C GLU A 336 12.17 -25.10 -8.68
N ARG A 337 11.83 -23.95 -8.10
CA ARG A 337 11.61 -22.69 -8.82
C ARG A 337 12.74 -21.67 -8.65
N THR A 338 13.87 -22.06 -8.05
CA THR A 338 15.08 -21.21 -7.96
C THR A 338 15.62 -20.75 -9.33
N GLY A 339 15.10 -21.29 -10.43
CA GLY A 339 15.41 -20.87 -11.81
C GLY A 339 14.44 -19.90 -12.52
N SER A 340 13.26 -19.53 -11.99
CA SER A 340 12.25 -18.84 -12.84
C SER A 340 11.52 -17.61 -12.25
N ALA A 341 12.03 -16.97 -11.19
CA ALA A 341 11.58 -15.60 -10.88
C ALA A 341 12.67 -14.69 -10.28
N THR A 342 13.85 -15.19 -9.88
CA THR A 342 14.94 -14.37 -9.29
C THR A 342 16.34 -14.88 -9.66
N GLY A 343 16.51 -15.38 -10.89
CA GLY A 343 17.82 -15.72 -11.44
C GLY A 343 18.81 -14.55 -11.43
N LYS A 344 18.32 -13.31 -11.26
CA LYS A 344 19.15 -12.12 -11.18
C LYS A 344 19.84 -11.97 -9.81
N SER A 345 21.10 -11.57 -9.84
CA SER A 345 21.82 -11.10 -8.65
C SER A 345 21.22 -9.79 -8.12
N GLY A 346 21.37 -9.47 -6.83
CA GLY A 346 20.91 -8.18 -6.28
C GLY A 346 21.51 -6.97 -7.01
N CYS A 347 22.77 -7.08 -7.44
CA CYS A 347 23.40 -6.06 -8.29
C CYS A 347 22.75 -5.97 -9.68
N GLU A 348 22.29 -7.07 -10.25
CA GLU A 348 21.58 -7.06 -11.54
C GLU A 348 20.18 -6.47 -11.40
N LEU A 349 19.51 -6.66 -10.26
CA LEU A 349 18.23 -6.02 -9.95
C LEU A 349 18.40 -4.52 -9.76
N LEU A 350 19.45 -4.08 -9.05
CA LEU A 350 19.83 -2.67 -8.94
C LEU A 350 20.10 -2.05 -10.32
N VAL A 351 20.96 -2.68 -11.12
CA VAL A 351 21.30 -2.22 -12.46
C VAL A 351 20.05 -2.20 -13.35
N ALA A 352 19.16 -3.19 -13.25
CA ALA A 352 17.89 -3.20 -13.95
C ALA A 352 16.97 -2.06 -13.50
N THR A 353 16.91 -1.78 -12.19
CA THR A 353 16.10 -0.69 -11.62
C THR A 353 16.58 0.67 -12.13
N PHE A 354 17.89 0.94 -12.07
CA PHE A 354 18.49 2.18 -12.59
C PHE A 354 18.43 2.26 -14.11
N SER A 355 18.58 1.13 -14.82
CA SER A 355 18.41 1.09 -16.27
C SER A 355 16.96 1.36 -16.68
N HIS A 356 15.98 0.92 -15.90
CA HIS A 356 14.57 1.17 -16.14
C HIS A 356 14.21 2.67 -16.02
N MET A 357 14.97 3.45 -15.24
CA MET A 357 14.81 4.92 -15.21
C MET A 357 15.11 5.61 -16.55
N ARG A 358 15.76 4.92 -17.50
CA ARG A 358 15.89 5.43 -18.88
C ARG A 358 14.57 5.44 -19.63
N HIS A 359 13.53 4.76 -19.13
CA HIS A 359 12.22 4.81 -19.77
C HIS A 359 11.57 6.18 -19.57
N PRO A 360 11.17 6.85 -20.66
CA PRO A 360 10.53 8.17 -20.58
C PRO A 360 9.23 8.17 -19.75
N TYR A 361 8.44 7.09 -19.80
CA TYR A 361 7.26 6.95 -18.93
C TYR A 361 7.65 6.86 -17.46
N GLN A 362 8.73 6.15 -17.11
CA GLN A 362 9.19 6.06 -15.72
C GLN A 362 9.53 7.44 -15.17
N LEU A 363 10.24 8.27 -15.95
CA LEU A 363 10.59 9.64 -15.56
C LEU A 363 9.37 10.52 -15.30
N LEU A 364 8.30 10.36 -16.08
CA LEU A 364 7.06 11.12 -15.91
C LEU A 364 6.22 10.65 -14.72
N VAL A 365 6.30 9.37 -14.33
CA VAL A 365 5.57 8.82 -13.19
C VAL A 365 6.28 9.11 -11.85
N ILE A 366 7.60 9.33 -11.85
CA ILE A 366 8.39 9.56 -10.62
C ILE A 366 7.77 10.62 -9.69
N PRO A 367 7.41 11.84 -10.17
CA PRO A 367 6.82 12.86 -9.30
C PRO A 367 5.52 12.40 -8.61
N LEU A 368 4.70 11.63 -9.31
CA LEU A 368 3.46 11.07 -8.77
C LEU A 368 3.72 9.99 -7.69
N THR A 369 4.75 9.16 -7.89
CA THR A 369 5.17 8.21 -6.84
C THR A 369 5.79 8.88 -5.63
N MET A 370 6.58 9.93 -5.83
CA MET A 370 7.12 10.71 -4.72
C MET A 370 6.00 11.39 -3.94
N TRP A 371 4.98 11.93 -4.64
CA TRP A 371 3.78 12.48 -4.01
C TRP A 371 3.14 11.50 -3.01
N SER A 372 2.93 10.24 -3.41
CA SER A 372 2.36 9.19 -2.53
C SER A 372 3.11 9.05 -1.19
N GLY A 373 4.45 9.12 -1.22
CA GLY A 373 5.25 9.09 0.01
C GLY A 373 5.19 10.40 0.80
N VAL A 374 5.19 11.55 0.10
CA VAL A 374 5.13 12.87 0.71
C VAL A 374 3.85 13.05 1.51
N GLU A 375 2.70 12.69 0.95
CA GLU A 375 1.41 12.88 1.62
C GLU A 375 1.23 11.98 2.85
N GLN A 376 1.67 10.72 2.80
CA GLN A 376 1.58 9.80 3.95
C GLN A 376 2.51 10.23 5.09
N ALA A 377 3.72 10.67 4.76
CA ALA A 377 4.65 11.22 5.75
C ALA A 377 4.12 12.52 6.36
N PHE A 378 3.51 13.40 5.55
CA PHE A 378 2.93 14.65 6.03
C PHE A 378 1.76 14.36 6.99
N LEU A 379 0.87 13.45 6.62
CA LEU A 379 -0.23 13.05 7.50
C LEU A 379 0.30 12.44 8.81
N GLY A 380 1.24 11.49 8.73
CA GLY A 380 1.75 10.75 9.87
C GLY A 380 2.64 11.54 10.83
N ALA A 381 3.35 12.58 10.36
CA ALA A 381 4.23 13.40 11.20
C ALA A 381 3.74 14.83 11.42
N ASP A 382 3.46 15.56 10.35
CA ASP A 382 3.22 17.00 10.41
C ASP A 382 1.78 17.33 10.82
N PHE A 383 0.80 16.65 10.22
CA PHE A 383 -0.61 16.82 10.58
C PHE A 383 -0.89 16.35 12.02
N THR A 384 -0.38 15.18 12.41
CA THR A 384 -0.52 14.66 13.77
C THR A 384 0.12 15.56 14.82
N ALA A 385 1.29 16.15 14.56
CA ALA A 385 1.97 17.02 15.53
C ALA A 385 1.42 18.46 15.55
N ALA A 386 1.34 19.12 14.40
CA ALA A 386 1.05 20.55 14.34
C ALA A 386 -0.44 20.90 14.43
N TYR A 387 -1.32 20.00 13.99
CA TYR A 387 -2.76 20.22 14.03
C TYR A 387 -3.38 19.41 15.17
N VAL A 388 -3.32 18.08 15.11
CA VAL A 388 -4.06 17.22 16.06
C VAL A 388 -3.49 17.33 17.47
N SER A 389 -2.18 17.11 17.65
CA SER A 389 -1.56 17.13 18.97
C SER A 389 -1.55 18.53 19.57
N CYS A 390 -1.42 19.57 18.74
CA CYS A 390 -1.41 20.95 19.21
C CYS A 390 -2.80 21.44 19.61
N GLY A 391 -3.83 21.16 18.81
CA GLY A 391 -5.21 21.58 19.07
C GLY A 391 -5.97 20.70 20.07
N LEU A 392 -5.89 19.37 19.93
CA LEU A 392 -6.68 18.40 20.71
C LEU A 392 -5.87 17.58 21.72
N GLY A 393 -4.53 17.65 21.66
CA GLY A 393 -3.65 16.86 22.49
C GLY A 393 -3.27 15.49 21.89
N VAL A 394 -2.16 14.93 22.36
CA VAL A 394 -1.55 13.69 21.82
C VAL A 394 -2.49 12.48 21.94
N HIS A 395 -3.38 12.46 22.94
CA HIS A 395 -4.32 11.36 23.17
C HIS A 395 -5.38 11.21 22.06
N MET A 396 -5.68 12.29 21.31
CA MET A 396 -6.64 12.28 20.21
C MET A 396 -6.04 11.82 18.88
N VAL A 397 -4.71 11.79 18.75
CA VAL A 397 -4.01 11.41 17.52
C VAL A 397 -4.47 10.06 17.00
N GLY A 398 -4.52 9.05 17.87
CA GLY A 398 -4.95 7.72 17.45
C GLY A 398 -6.41 7.69 16.99
N TYR A 399 -7.33 8.43 17.63
CA TYR A 399 -8.73 8.44 17.21
C TYR A 399 -8.91 9.05 15.81
N VAL A 400 -8.21 10.14 15.53
CA VAL A 400 -8.21 10.79 14.20
C VAL A 400 -7.62 9.84 13.15
N MET A 401 -6.52 9.15 13.45
CA MET A 401 -5.89 8.20 12.53
C MET A 401 -6.72 6.92 12.29
N ILE A 402 -7.57 6.50 13.24
CA ILE A 402 -8.55 5.43 13.01
C ILE A 402 -9.55 5.86 11.92
N CYS A 403 -10.02 7.10 11.94
CA CYS A 403 -10.95 7.60 10.91
C CYS A 403 -10.30 7.60 9.52
N TYR A 404 -9.07 8.08 9.41
CA TYR A 404 -8.26 7.94 8.19
C TYR A 404 -8.19 6.48 7.71
N GLY A 405 -7.80 5.54 8.57
CA GLY A 405 -7.64 4.14 8.18
C GLY A 405 -8.94 3.43 7.79
N VAL A 406 -10.06 3.76 8.44
CA VAL A 406 -11.38 3.21 8.10
C VAL A 406 -11.87 3.76 6.75
N CYS A 407 -11.73 5.07 6.52
CA CYS A 407 -12.09 5.68 5.24
C CYS A 407 -11.24 5.13 4.09
N ASP A 408 -9.93 5.00 4.30
CA ASP A 408 -9.00 4.40 3.32
C ASP A 408 -9.40 2.95 2.96
N ALA A 409 -9.67 2.11 3.97
CA ALA A 409 -10.03 0.72 3.74
C ALA A 409 -11.34 0.56 2.96
N ILE A 410 -12.37 1.35 3.30
CA ILE A 410 -13.65 1.33 2.60
C ILE A 410 -13.46 1.81 1.15
N CYS A 411 -12.73 2.89 0.94
CA CYS A 411 -12.52 3.49 -0.38
C CYS A 411 -11.64 2.63 -1.29
N SER A 412 -10.66 1.93 -0.74
CA SER A 412 -9.80 1.01 -1.50
C SER A 412 -10.60 -0.13 -2.15
N ILE A 413 -11.67 -0.59 -1.47
CA ILE A 413 -12.58 -1.62 -2.00
C ILE A 413 -13.50 -1.04 -3.08
N THR A 414 -14.00 0.19 -2.90
CA THR A 414 -14.99 0.79 -3.81
C THR A 414 -14.40 1.43 -5.06
N PHE A 415 -13.18 1.98 -5.01
CA PHE A 415 -12.58 2.64 -6.17
C PHE A 415 -12.10 1.68 -7.25
N SER A 416 -11.68 0.48 -6.87
CA SER A 416 -11.26 -0.57 -7.81
C SER A 416 -12.32 -0.90 -8.88
N PRO A 417 -13.60 -1.17 -8.55
CA PRO A 417 -14.66 -1.33 -9.54
C PRO A 417 -15.08 -0.01 -10.18
N MET A 418 -15.04 1.11 -9.46
CA MET A 418 -15.44 2.43 -9.98
C MET A 418 -14.58 2.87 -11.18
N VAL A 419 -13.28 2.58 -11.15
CA VAL A 419 -12.36 2.87 -12.25
C VAL A 419 -12.71 2.11 -13.52
N LYS A 420 -13.29 0.91 -13.41
CA LYS A 420 -13.77 0.14 -14.57
C LYS A 420 -14.97 0.83 -15.24
N MET A 421 -15.76 1.58 -14.49
CA MET A 421 -16.95 2.26 -15.00
C MET A 421 -16.66 3.67 -15.51
N LEU A 422 -15.86 4.45 -14.79
CA LEU A 422 -15.61 5.87 -15.06
C LEU A 422 -14.29 6.14 -15.78
N GLY A 423 -13.40 5.15 -15.84
CA GLY A 423 -12.02 5.32 -16.28
C GLY A 423 -11.11 5.89 -15.18
N ARG A 424 -9.81 5.93 -15.48
CA ARG A 424 -8.75 6.29 -14.53
C ARG A 424 -8.67 7.80 -14.25
N ILE A 425 -8.81 8.62 -15.29
CA ILE A 425 -8.63 10.08 -15.23
C ILE A 425 -9.55 10.76 -14.19
N PRO A 426 -10.88 10.51 -14.16
CA PRO A 426 -11.75 11.17 -13.18
C PRO A 426 -11.38 10.84 -11.73
N ILE A 427 -10.93 9.61 -11.47
CA ILE A 427 -10.60 9.12 -10.13
C ILE A 427 -9.32 9.78 -9.61
N PHE A 428 -8.26 9.84 -10.43
CA PHE A 428 -7.05 10.60 -10.09
C PHE A 428 -7.33 12.09 -9.90
N THR A 429 -8.18 12.68 -10.77
CA THR A 429 -8.55 14.09 -10.67
C THR A 429 -9.30 14.37 -9.35
N MET A 430 -10.22 13.50 -8.97
CA MET A 430 -10.96 13.61 -7.71
C MET A 430 -10.04 13.54 -6.50
N GLY A 431 -9.12 12.56 -6.43
CA GLY A 431 -8.14 12.48 -5.34
C GLY A 431 -7.28 13.75 -5.23
N ALA A 432 -6.87 14.31 -6.37
CA ALA A 432 -6.08 15.54 -6.40
C ALA A 432 -6.87 16.75 -5.87
N LEU A 433 -8.13 16.87 -6.27
CA LEU A 433 -9.00 17.96 -5.83
C LEU A 433 -9.32 17.88 -4.33
N ILE A 434 -9.55 16.66 -3.80
CA ILE A 434 -9.78 16.47 -2.37
C ILE A 434 -8.53 16.87 -1.58
N ASN A 435 -7.35 16.34 -1.93
CA ASN A 435 -6.10 16.70 -1.24
C ASN A 435 -5.77 18.19 -1.38
N LEU A 436 -5.98 18.81 -2.54
CA LEU A 436 -5.81 20.25 -2.71
C LEU A 436 -6.77 21.04 -1.80
N GLY A 437 -8.03 20.62 -1.71
CA GLY A 437 -9.02 21.23 -0.81
C GLY A 437 -8.64 21.10 0.65
N ILE A 438 -8.14 19.93 1.07
CA ILE A 438 -7.65 19.73 2.45
C ILE A 438 -6.46 20.65 2.73
N VAL A 439 -5.45 20.69 1.85
CA VAL A 439 -4.25 21.51 2.07
C VAL A 439 -4.57 23.00 2.07
N ILE A 440 -5.49 23.46 1.22
CA ILE A 440 -6.02 24.83 1.28
C ILE A 440 -6.70 25.09 2.62
N THR A 441 -7.53 24.17 3.09
CA THR A 441 -8.20 24.29 4.40
C THR A 441 -7.17 24.37 5.53
N LEU A 442 -6.16 23.49 5.54
CA LEU A 442 -5.07 23.49 6.52
C LEU A 442 -4.24 24.79 6.51
N HIS A 443 -4.21 25.52 5.40
CA HIS A 443 -3.49 26.78 5.29
C HIS A 443 -4.22 27.94 5.97
N TYR A 444 -5.55 27.96 5.92
CA TYR A 444 -6.38 29.05 6.45
C TYR A 444 -7.04 28.72 7.79
N TRP A 445 -7.23 27.44 8.10
CA TRP A 445 -7.87 27.01 9.32
C TRP A 445 -6.89 26.98 10.49
N MET A 446 -7.33 27.58 11.59
CA MET A 446 -6.66 27.53 12.88
C MET A 446 -7.27 26.40 13.72
N PRO A 447 -6.48 25.41 14.17
CA PRO A 447 -7.02 24.27 14.89
C PRO A 447 -7.58 24.70 16.26
N HIS A 448 -8.90 24.62 16.43
CA HIS A 448 -9.60 24.93 17.67
C HIS A 448 -10.21 23.67 18.30
N PRO A 449 -10.20 23.48 19.63
CA PRO A 449 -10.78 22.30 20.29
C PRO A 449 -12.26 22.07 19.98
N ASP A 450 -13.06 23.12 19.81
CA ASP A 450 -14.49 23.01 19.46
C ASP A 450 -14.74 22.43 18.07
N ASP A 451 -13.76 22.54 17.17
CA ASP A 451 -13.85 22.07 15.78
C ASP A 451 -13.46 20.58 15.65
N VAL A 452 -13.69 19.75 16.67
CA VAL A 452 -13.31 18.31 16.66
C VAL A 452 -13.71 17.62 15.35
N VAL A 453 -14.92 17.90 14.86
CA VAL A 453 -15.46 17.33 13.60
C VAL A 453 -14.53 17.58 12.41
N LEU A 454 -13.90 18.75 12.34
CA LEU A 454 -13.04 19.12 11.21
C LEU A 454 -11.73 18.31 11.20
N PHE A 455 -11.17 17.97 12.35
CA PHE A 455 -10.00 17.06 12.44
C PHE A 455 -10.32 15.68 11.85
N PHE A 456 -11.45 15.09 12.24
CA PHE A 456 -11.90 13.80 11.71
C PHE A 456 -12.27 13.88 10.23
N LEU A 457 -12.94 14.95 9.81
CA LEU A 457 -13.32 15.15 8.40
C LEU A 457 -12.09 15.24 7.50
N MET A 458 -11.07 16.03 7.88
CA MET A 458 -9.84 16.13 7.09
C MET A 458 -9.09 14.81 7.03
N ALA A 459 -8.94 14.10 8.16
CA ALA A 459 -8.28 12.79 8.17
C ALA A 459 -9.04 11.74 7.35
N GLY A 460 -10.38 11.72 7.43
CA GLY A 460 -11.23 10.85 6.62
C GLY A 460 -11.11 11.15 5.13
N LEU A 461 -11.20 12.42 4.72
CA LEU A 461 -11.02 12.84 3.32
C LEU A 461 -9.60 12.58 2.80
N TRP A 462 -8.59 12.70 3.67
CA TRP A 462 -7.22 12.30 3.34
C TRP A 462 -7.16 10.80 3.08
N GLY A 463 -7.83 9.99 3.90
CA GLY A 463 -7.94 8.54 3.69
C GLY A 463 -8.66 8.17 2.39
N VAL A 464 -9.69 8.93 1.99
CA VAL A 464 -10.32 8.77 0.67
C VAL A 464 -9.31 9.00 -0.45
N SER A 465 -8.46 10.03 -0.33
CA SER A 465 -7.47 10.37 -1.37
C SER A 465 -6.31 9.37 -1.40
N ASP A 466 -5.80 8.96 -0.25
CA ASP A 466 -4.75 7.95 -0.11
C ASP A 466 -5.16 6.61 -0.75
N ALA A 467 -6.42 6.19 -0.55
CA ALA A 467 -6.97 5.01 -1.19
C ALA A 467 -6.89 5.09 -2.72
N VAL A 468 -7.10 6.28 -3.31
CA VAL A 468 -6.92 6.50 -4.75
C VAL A 468 -5.46 6.33 -5.11
N TRP A 469 -4.53 7.01 -4.43
CA TRP A 469 -3.11 6.95 -4.78
C TRP A 469 -2.53 5.55 -4.64
N GLN A 470 -2.78 4.88 -3.53
CA GLN A 470 -2.26 3.54 -3.28
C GLN A 470 -2.82 2.51 -4.26
N THR A 471 -4.14 2.45 -4.46
CA THR A 471 -4.71 1.44 -5.36
C THR A 471 -4.41 1.74 -6.82
N GLN A 472 -4.50 3.01 -7.22
CA GLN A 472 -4.46 3.38 -8.63
C GLN A 472 -3.05 3.58 -9.18
N ILE A 473 -2.10 4.08 -8.39
CA ILE A 473 -0.70 4.19 -8.85
C ILE A 473 -0.12 2.79 -9.03
N ASN A 474 -0.35 1.86 -8.09
CA ASN A 474 0.08 0.47 -8.24
C ASN A 474 -0.54 -0.20 -9.48
N ALA A 475 -1.84 0.03 -9.74
CA ALA A 475 -2.49 -0.44 -10.96
C ALA A 475 -1.99 0.26 -12.23
N PHE A 476 -1.51 1.50 -12.13
CA PHE A 476 -0.95 2.27 -13.26
C PHE A 476 0.39 1.71 -13.69
N TYR A 477 1.27 1.43 -12.73
CA TYR A 477 2.55 0.77 -12.97
C TYR A 477 2.39 -0.57 -13.69
N GLY A 478 1.39 -1.37 -13.29
CA GLY A 478 1.09 -2.66 -13.93
C GLY A 478 0.63 -2.54 -15.39
N VAL A 479 -0.01 -1.44 -15.76
CA VAL A 479 -0.52 -1.23 -17.13
C VAL A 479 0.52 -0.60 -18.05
N ILE A 480 1.34 0.33 -17.55
CA ILE A 480 2.34 1.04 -18.37
C ILE A 480 3.57 0.17 -18.68
N PHE A 481 3.93 -0.74 -17.78
CA PHE A 481 5.14 -1.56 -17.90
C PHE A 481 4.81 -3.06 -18.00
N PRO A 482 4.09 -3.50 -19.06
CA PRO A 482 3.79 -4.92 -19.25
C PRO A 482 5.10 -5.69 -19.51
N GLY A 483 5.33 -6.77 -18.74
CA GLY A 483 6.52 -7.61 -18.88
C GLY A 483 7.79 -7.12 -18.16
N GLU A 484 7.79 -5.90 -17.60
CA GLU A 484 8.90 -5.34 -16.79
C GLU A 484 8.45 -4.94 -15.38
N SER A 485 7.34 -5.53 -14.92
CA SER A 485 6.66 -5.19 -13.67
C SER A 485 7.58 -5.22 -12.44
N GLU A 486 8.51 -6.17 -12.34
CA GLU A 486 9.44 -6.26 -11.20
C GLU A 486 10.31 -5.00 -11.04
N ALA A 487 10.98 -4.56 -12.11
CA ALA A 487 11.82 -3.36 -12.08
C ALA A 487 11.00 -2.07 -11.90
N ALA A 488 9.78 -2.05 -12.44
CA ALA A 488 8.85 -0.94 -12.31
C ALA A 488 8.33 -0.81 -10.85
N PHE A 489 7.91 -1.91 -10.21
CA PHE A 489 7.49 -1.93 -8.81
C PHE A 489 8.66 -1.67 -7.84
N SER A 490 9.87 -2.12 -8.16
CA SER A 490 11.07 -1.73 -7.39
C SER A 490 11.32 -0.22 -7.45
N ASN A 491 11.19 0.39 -8.63
CA ASN A 491 11.27 1.86 -8.77
C ASN A 491 10.15 2.57 -8.00
N TYR A 492 8.90 2.09 -8.10
CA TYR A 492 7.77 2.62 -7.33
C TYR A 492 8.12 2.74 -5.84
N ARG A 493 8.60 1.66 -5.24
CA ARG A 493 8.92 1.63 -3.80
C ARG A 493 10.08 2.54 -3.43
N LEU A 494 11.08 2.64 -4.31
CA LEU A 494 12.24 3.52 -4.13
C LEU A 494 11.81 4.99 -4.11
N TRP A 495 11.02 5.43 -5.10
CA TRP A 495 10.59 6.82 -5.23
C TRP A 495 9.54 7.22 -4.19
N GLU A 496 8.65 6.29 -3.83
CA GLU A 496 7.74 6.46 -2.68
C GLU A 496 8.53 6.67 -1.38
N SER A 497 9.54 5.84 -1.11
CA SER A 497 10.40 5.97 0.08
C SER A 497 11.20 7.27 0.09
N LEU A 498 11.62 7.79 -1.08
CA LEU A 498 12.26 9.09 -1.16
C LEU A 498 11.31 10.23 -0.79
N GLY A 499 10.03 10.13 -1.15
CA GLY A 499 8.99 11.06 -0.70
C GLY A 499 8.88 11.11 0.82
N TYR A 500 8.87 9.94 1.48
CA TYR A 500 8.91 9.86 2.95
C TYR A 500 10.13 10.56 3.56
N ILE A 501 11.32 10.33 3.00
CA ILE A 501 12.57 10.91 3.49
C ILE A 501 12.53 12.44 3.40
N ILE A 502 12.11 12.98 2.25
CA ILE A 502 12.04 14.44 2.03
C ILE A 502 11.14 15.09 3.07
N THR A 503 9.96 14.51 3.34
CA THR A 503 9.02 15.06 4.31
C THR A 503 9.52 14.92 5.74
N TYR A 504 10.04 13.76 6.17
CA TYR A 504 10.52 13.61 7.55
C TYR A 504 11.75 14.47 7.85
N VAL A 505 12.66 14.64 6.89
CA VAL A 505 13.79 15.58 7.04
C VAL A 505 13.27 17.02 7.07
N GLY A 506 12.35 17.37 6.15
CA GLY A 506 11.71 18.68 6.12
C GLY A 506 10.90 18.99 7.38
N SER A 507 10.37 17.97 8.06
CA SER A 507 9.56 18.09 9.26
C SER A 507 10.33 18.74 10.42
N THR A 508 11.64 18.55 10.52
CA THR A 508 12.46 19.13 11.59
C THR A 508 13.08 20.47 11.20
N THR A 509 13.26 20.73 9.90
CA THR A 509 13.97 21.92 9.41
C THR A 509 13.06 23.08 9.04
N PHE A 510 11.90 22.81 8.44
CA PHE A 510 11.02 23.86 7.90
C PHE A 510 9.84 24.18 8.84
N CYS A 511 9.28 25.38 8.70
CA CYS A 511 8.01 25.76 9.33
C CYS A 511 6.81 25.22 8.54
N MET A 512 5.66 25.06 9.21
CA MET A 512 4.47 24.44 8.61
C MET A 512 3.99 25.15 7.35
N SER A 513 4.00 26.48 7.32
CA SER A 513 3.67 27.25 6.10
C SER A 513 4.47 26.80 4.87
N SER A 514 5.80 26.67 4.99
CA SER A 514 6.66 26.17 3.91
C SER A 514 6.42 24.70 3.58
N LYS A 515 6.09 23.87 4.59
CA LYS A 515 5.76 22.45 4.37
C LYS A 515 4.49 22.30 3.55
N LEU A 516 3.44 23.07 3.85
CA LEU A 516 2.19 23.06 3.07
C LEU A 516 2.46 23.46 1.61
N SER A 517 3.30 24.48 1.36
CA SER A 517 3.71 24.84 0.00
C SER A 517 4.45 23.71 -0.72
N ASN A 518 5.32 22.97 -0.02
CA ASN A 518 6.02 21.81 -0.58
C ASN A 518 5.05 20.69 -0.95
N VAL A 519 4.05 20.42 -0.10
CA VAL A 519 2.99 19.43 -0.35
C VAL A 519 2.20 19.82 -1.62
N VAL A 520 1.70 21.05 -1.71
CA VAL A 520 0.97 21.52 -2.92
C VAL A 520 1.84 21.41 -4.17
N THR A 521 3.09 21.82 -4.08
CA THR A 521 4.04 21.78 -5.20
C THR A 521 4.25 20.34 -5.69
N SER A 522 4.47 19.41 -4.75
CA SER A 522 4.64 17.98 -5.05
C SER A 522 3.40 17.40 -5.73
N LEU A 523 2.19 17.72 -5.24
CA LEU A 523 0.93 17.28 -5.85
C LEU A 523 0.78 17.78 -7.30
N ILE A 524 1.06 19.06 -7.54
CA ILE A 524 0.96 19.67 -8.87
C ILE A 524 1.92 18.97 -9.84
N PHE A 525 3.19 18.78 -9.46
CA PHE A 525 4.16 18.06 -10.31
C PHE A 525 3.74 16.61 -10.56
N GLY A 526 3.22 15.91 -9.54
CA GLY A 526 2.71 14.55 -9.69
C GLY A 526 1.58 14.44 -10.70
N ILE A 527 0.60 15.34 -10.62
CA ILE A 527 -0.56 15.36 -11.50
C ILE A 527 -0.22 15.81 -12.93
N ILE A 528 0.70 16.77 -13.10
CA ILE A 528 1.22 17.15 -14.42
C ILE A 528 1.89 15.95 -15.09
N GLY A 529 2.73 15.20 -14.35
CA GLY A 529 3.36 13.98 -14.84
C GLY A 529 2.34 12.93 -15.30
N TYR A 530 1.30 12.71 -14.49
CA TYR A 530 0.19 11.81 -14.83
C TYR A 530 -0.54 12.22 -16.11
N TYR A 531 -0.98 13.48 -16.21
CA TYR A 531 -1.71 13.95 -17.39
C TYR A 531 -0.84 13.97 -18.65
N ALA A 532 0.47 14.23 -18.52
CA ALA A 532 1.39 14.14 -19.64
C ALA A 532 1.44 12.72 -20.22
N ILE A 533 1.43 11.69 -19.36
CA ILE A 533 1.40 10.29 -19.79
C ILE A 533 0.07 9.96 -20.48
N GLU A 534 -1.06 10.31 -19.86
CA GLU A 534 -2.39 10.08 -20.44
C GLU A 534 -2.55 10.79 -21.80
N PHE A 535 -2.00 12.00 -21.94
CA PHE A 535 -1.97 12.73 -23.20
C PHE A 535 -1.11 12.05 -24.27
N LEU A 536 0.07 11.52 -23.88
CA LEU A 536 0.96 10.78 -24.77
C LEU A 536 0.31 9.47 -25.25
N GLU A 537 -0.33 8.73 -24.35
CA GLU A 537 -1.07 7.50 -24.68
C GLU A 537 -2.22 7.79 -25.64
N ARG A 538 -2.99 8.86 -25.42
CA ARG A 538 -4.05 9.29 -26.36
C ARG A 538 -3.54 9.67 -27.75
N ARG A 539 -2.27 10.07 -27.89
CA ARG A 539 -1.64 10.39 -29.18
C ARG A 539 -0.96 9.20 -29.87
N GLY A 540 -1.24 7.97 -29.42
CA GLY A 540 -0.70 6.74 -30.00
C GLY A 540 0.52 6.19 -29.25
N GLY A 541 0.80 6.69 -28.04
CA GLY A 541 1.88 6.22 -27.18
C GLY A 541 3.28 6.60 -27.65
N LEU A 542 4.28 6.33 -26.81
CA LEU A 542 5.69 6.52 -27.18
C LEU A 542 6.14 5.45 -28.17
N LYS A 543 7.07 5.82 -29.06
CA LYS A 543 7.67 4.93 -30.05
C LYS A 543 8.15 3.64 -29.37
N LYS A 544 7.68 2.50 -29.86
CA LYS A 544 8.09 1.17 -29.44
C LYS A 544 9.14 0.62 -30.42
N ASP A 545 10.13 -0.09 -29.89
CA ASP A 545 11.10 -0.92 -30.59
C ASP A 545 10.39 -2.11 -31.29
N GLU A 546 11.08 -2.82 -32.17
CA GLU A 546 10.61 -4.04 -32.86
C GLU A 546 10.14 -5.12 -31.87
N ASN A 547 10.63 -5.10 -30.63
CA ASN A 547 10.20 -5.97 -29.54
C ASN A 547 8.99 -5.45 -28.73
N GLY A 548 8.35 -4.37 -29.16
CA GLY A 548 7.20 -3.75 -28.47
C GLY A 548 7.56 -2.90 -27.23
N LYS A 549 8.85 -2.67 -26.95
CA LYS A 549 9.34 -1.91 -25.78
C LYS A 549 9.53 -0.43 -26.09
N VAL A 550 9.18 0.46 -25.16
CA VAL A 550 9.32 1.92 -25.36
C VAL A 550 10.79 2.31 -25.51
N VAL A 551 11.11 3.08 -26.56
CA VAL A 551 12.48 3.52 -26.84
C VAL A 551 13.01 4.36 -25.66
N PRO A 552 14.21 4.04 -25.13
CA PRO A 552 14.80 4.77 -24.00
C PRO A 552 15.00 6.27 -24.32
N PHE A 553 14.89 7.12 -23.30
CA PHE A 553 15.00 8.58 -23.42
C PHE A 553 16.30 9.01 -24.11
N ASP A 554 17.43 8.37 -23.78
CA ASP A 554 18.74 8.67 -24.38
C ASP A 554 18.74 8.49 -25.91
N ARG A 555 18.03 7.48 -26.43
CA ARG A 555 17.89 7.24 -27.87
C ARG A 555 16.90 8.23 -28.51
N LEU A 556 15.80 8.56 -27.83
CA LEU A 556 14.86 9.58 -28.32
C LEU A 556 15.51 10.97 -28.44
N VAL A 557 16.34 11.33 -27.46
CA VAL A 557 17.12 12.57 -27.48
C VAL A 557 18.20 12.52 -28.56
N LYS A 558 18.90 11.39 -28.70
CA LYS A 558 19.91 11.20 -29.75
C LYS A 558 19.31 11.27 -31.16
N ASP A 559 18.17 10.65 -31.40
CA ASP A 559 17.48 10.67 -32.70
C ASP A 559 16.93 12.07 -33.03
N LYS A 560 16.52 12.85 -32.03
CA LYS A 560 16.11 14.25 -32.20
C LYS A 560 17.28 15.20 -32.47
N ILE A 561 18.42 14.98 -31.83
CA ILE A 561 19.58 15.88 -31.91
C ILE A 561 20.49 15.54 -33.10
N PHE A 562 20.69 14.26 -33.40
CA PHE A 562 21.64 13.79 -34.42
C PHE A 562 20.97 13.24 -35.69
N GLY A 563 19.63 13.25 -35.75
CA GLY A 563 18.87 12.56 -36.79
C GLY A 563 18.90 11.03 -36.62
N PRO A 564 18.00 10.29 -37.29
CA PRO A 564 17.97 8.84 -37.18
C PRO A 564 19.30 8.27 -37.68
N SER A 565 20.04 7.58 -36.81
CA SER A 565 21.21 6.83 -37.24
C SER A 565 20.73 5.69 -38.13
N ARG A 566 20.90 5.83 -39.45
CA ARG A 566 20.84 4.70 -40.38
C ARG A 566 21.97 3.75 -40.01
N SER A 567 21.69 2.73 -39.20
CA SER A 567 22.54 1.54 -39.14
C SER A 567 22.32 0.77 -40.45
N GLN A 568 23.39 0.67 -41.25
CA GLN A 568 23.51 -0.32 -42.33
C GLN A 568 23.57 -1.73 -41.74
#